data_AF-A0A7V5G9W3-F1
#
_entry.id   AF-A0A7V5G9W3-F1
#
_cell.length_a   1.000
_cell.length_b   1.000
_cell.length_c   1.000
_cell.angle_alpha   90.00
_cell.angle_beta   90.00
_cell.angle_gamma   90.00
#
_symmetry.space_group_name_H-M   'P 1'
#
loop_
_entity.id
_entity.type
_entity.pdbx_description
1 polymer ?
#
loop_
_entity_poly.entity_id
_entity_poly.type
_entity_poly.pdbx_seq_one_letter_code
_entity_poly.pdbx_strand_id
1 'polypeptide(L)'
;LVWKYGWEGFKERPIRGWGWENFLVPFNKHYTNKLNEPWFDKSHNEYLDILISSGILGLLAYLFIFVSAFYLLKKYYSLNPKQNFWIAWIFASLLLFYLLQNIPLFDTPAIYLMIFTIFSFIAWLSPQNQTKISQKNIHTLNFNYFGWLTYSLVVIIIITVSYQWIIKPAYASQQAIDGFKFYQFASKAKDENSSNLSLKESQRYLDHALSLNTYGNPEIIKILSSYLNNLDQIKASAKEKQKYLGWANKSIIKTIQTYSSDDARYIITLVGFQITHFRNNKKFMAQAERIILSSMKMSPKRPEMWRNLAWTQVFQKKNKEAIQSLKKVVKLSSHPAKAKYFLGLGYYFTGQNNLAKKALEESAKLNYKPAKTLLKKLEKKTGNK
;
A
#
# COMPACT_ATOMS: atom_id res chain seq x y z
N LEU A 1 -14.95 1.24 -11.68
CA LEU A 1 -13.57 1.45 -12.21
C LEU A 1 -12.56 0.50 -11.58
N VAL A 2 -12.51 0.37 -10.25
CA VAL A 2 -11.63 -0.60 -9.55
C VAL A 2 -11.83 -2.02 -10.07
N TRP A 3 -13.09 -2.48 -10.21
CA TRP A 3 -13.41 -3.79 -10.80
C TRP A 3 -12.87 -3.97 -12.23
N LYS A 4 -12.89 -2.90 -13.04
CA LYS A 4 -12.33 -2.94 -14.40
C LYS A 4 -10.83 -3.16 -14.36
N TYR A 5 -10.10 -2.46 -13.50
CA TYR A 5 -8.65 -2.65 -13.36
C TYR A 5 -8.31 -4.05 -12.84
N GLY A 6 -9.10 -4.54 -11.88
CA GLY A 6 -8.98 -5.91 -11.40
C GLY A 6 -9.22 -6.95 -12.51
N TRP A 7 -10.26 -6.75 -13.32
CA TRP A 7 -10.57 -7.63 -14.45
C TRP A 7 -9.44 -7.66 -15.50
N GLU A 8 -8.86 -6.52 -15.86
CA GLU A 8 -7.67 -6.50 -16.71
C GLU A 8 -6.48 -7.22 -16.06
N GLY A 9 -6.31 -7.09 -14.74
CA GLY A 9 -5.32 -7.84 -13.98
C GLY A 9 -5.51 -9.35 -14.06
N PHE A 10 -6.74 -9.83 -13.91
CA PHE A 10 -7.08 -11.26 -14.01
C PHE A 10 -6.74 -11.84 -15.39
N LYS A 11 -7.06 -11.13 -16.48
CA LYS A 11 -6.77 -11.59 -17.86
C LYS A 11 -5.28 -11.87 -18.09
N GLU A 12 -4.38 -11.19 -17.38
CA GLU A 12 -2.94 -11.40 -17.50
C GLU A 12 -2.47 -12.72 -16.87
N ARG A 13 -3.19 -13.24 -15.85
CA ARG A 13 -2.82 -14.45 -15.11
C ARG A 13 -4.06 -15.27 -14.70
N PRO A 14 -4.82 -15.83 -15.66
CA PRO A 14 -6.14 -16.39 -15.38
C PRO A 14 -6.13 -17.68 -14.54
N ILE A 15 -5.05 -18.45 -14.58
CA ILE A 15 -4.99 -19.77 -13.92
C ILE A 15 -4.52 -19.68 -12.47
N ARG A 16 -3.39 -18.99 -12.22
CA ARG A 16 -2.72 -18.93 -10.91
C ARG A 16 -2.89 -17.60 -10.19
N GLY A 17 -3.37 -16.56 -10.87
CA GLY A 17 -3.45 -15.21 -10.32
C GLY A 17 -2.09 -14.57 -10.04
N TRP A 18 -2.12 -13.53 -9.20
CA TRP A 18 -1.01 -12.68 -8.80
C TRP A 18 -0.46 -13.01 -7.41
N GLY A 19 -1.06 -13.99 -6.72
CA GLY A 19 -0.79 -14.31 -5.32
C GLY A 19 -1.72 -13.56 -4.37
N TRP A 20 -1.93 -14.13 -3.18
CA TRP A 20 -2.71 -13.51 -2.11
C TRP A 20 -2.12 -12.17 -1.68
N GLU A 21 -2.99 -11.21 -1.34
CA GLU A 21 -2.63 -9.85 -0.90
C GLU A 21 -1.79 -9.04 -1.91
N ASN A 22 -1.88 -9.37 -3.22
CA ASN A 22 -1.13 -8.69 -4.28
C ASN A 22 -1.98 -7.88 -5.26
N PHE A 23 -3.26 -7.59 -4.96
CA PHE A 23 -4.15 -6.81 -5.84
C PHE A 23 -3.55 -5.45 -6.26
N LEU A 24 -2.76 -4.84 -5.37
CA LEU A 24 -2.07 -3.58 -5.64
C LEU A 24 -1.21 -3.60 -6.91
N VAL A 25 -0.62 -4.75 -7.26
CA VAL A 25 0.28 -4.89 -8.42
C VAL A 25 -0.48 -4.70 -9.75
N PRO A 26 -1.49 -5.53 -10.11
CA PRO A 26 -2.28 -5.30 -11.31
C PRO A 26 -3.07 -3.99 -11.24
N PHE A 27 -3.54 -3.57 -10.06
CA PHE A 27 -4.21 -2.28 -9.88
C PHE A 27 -3.31 -1.12 -10.33
N ASN A 28 -2.06 -1.05 -9.84
CA ASN A 28 -1.13 0.01 -10.18
C ASN A 28 -0.80 0.05 -11.67
N LYS A 29 -0.67 -1.12 -12.32
CA LYS A 29 -0.38 -1.24 -13.75
C LYS A 29 -1.46 -0.62 -14.62
N HIS A 30 -2.73 -0.83 -14.23
CA HIS A 30 -3.89 -0.37 -14.98
C HIS A 30 -4.47 0.96 -14.49
N TYR A 31 -4.03 1.44 -13.32
CA TYR A 31 -4.51 2.66 -12.69
C TYR A 31 -4.51 3.85 -13.65
N THR A 32 -5.64 4.55 -13.69
CA THR A 32 -5.74 5.88 -14.28
C THR A 32 -6.18 6.86 -13.20
N ASN A 33 -5.77 8.12 -13.31
CA ASN A 33 -6.05 9.15 -12.30
C ASN A 33 -7.54 9.57 -12.24
N LYS A 34 -8.49 8.71 -12.60
CA LYS A 34 -9.93 9.02 -12.61
C LYS A 34 -10.62 8.70 -11.27
N LEU A 35 -9.93 8.02 -10.37
CA LEU A 35 -10.43 7.70 -9.03
C LEU A 35 -10.05 8.82 -8.05
N ASN A 36 -10.90 9.08 -7.07
CA ASN A 36 -10.60 10.01 -5.97
C ASN A 36 -9.57 9.40 -5.01
N GLU A 37 -9.74 8.13 -4.66
CA GLU A 37 -8.77 7.36 -3.90
C GLU A 37 -7.72 6.78 -4.88
N PRO A 38 -6.42 7.11 -4.72
CA PRO A 38 -5.40 6.71 -5.68
C PRO A 38 -4.78 5.33 -5.43
N TRP A 39 -5.13 4.68 -4.32
CA TRP A 39 -4.51 3.43 -3.84
C TRP A 39 -5.59 2.47 -3.36
N PHE A 40 -5.54 1.23 -3.84
CA PHE A 40 -6.42 0.15 -3.42
C PHE A 40 -5.58 -1.11 -3.21
N ASP A 41 -5.80 -1.77 -2.09
CA ASP A 41 -5.24 -3.07 -1.71
C ASP A 41 -6.23 -4.21 -1.93
N LYS A 42 -7.52 -3.89 -2.14
CA LYS A 42 -8.59 -4.84 -2.47
C LYS A 42 -9.46 -4.36 -3.62
N SER A 43 -10.10 -5.31 -4.29
CA SER A 43 -10.96 -4.99 -5.44
C SER A 43 -12.36 -4.49 -5.07
N HIS A 44 -12.78 -4.59 -3.79
CA HIS A 44 -14.17 -4.40 -3.33
C HIS A 44 -15.16 -5.34 -4.05
N ASN A 45 -14.73 -6.58 -4.25
CA ASN A 45 -15.52 -7.69 -4.75
C ASN A 45 -14.73 -8.97 -4.45
N GLU A 46 -15.19 -9.79 -3.51
CA GLU A 46 -14.44 -10.96 -3.04
C GLU A 46 -14.14 -11.94 -4.17
N TYR A 47 -15.10 -12.17 -5.07
CA TYR A 47 -14.91 -13.08 -6.22
C TYR A 47 -13.79 -12.61 -7.15
N LEU A 48 -13.77 -11.31 -7.44
CA LEU A 48 -12.73 -10.71 -8.26
C LEU A 48 -11.39 -10.71 -7.52
N ASP A 49 -11.38 -10.51 -6.19
CA ASP A 49 -10.17 -10.57 -5.36
C ASP A 49 -9.57 -11.98 -5.37
N ILE A 50 -10.40 -13.02 -5.22
CA ILE A 50 -9.99 -14.43 -5.31
C ILE A 50 -9.49 -14.75 -6.71
N LEU A 51 -10.19 -14.32 -7.77
CA LEU A 51 -9.76 -14.51 -9.17
C LEU A 51 -8.40 -13.87 -9.43
N ILE A 52 -8.17 -12.66 -8.93
CA ILE A 52 -6.89 -11.97 -9.11
C ILE A 52 -5.81 -12.63 -8.28
N SER A 53 -6.11 -13.06 -7.06
CA SER A 53 -5.14 -13.64 -6.13
C SER A 53 -4.72 -15.06 -6.52
N SER A 54 -5.67 -15.88 -6.95
CA SER A 54 -5.50 -17.34 -7.10
C SER A 54 -5.97 -17.90 -8.44
N GLY A 55 -6.51 -17.05 -9.32
CA GLY A 55 -7.04 -17.45 -10.62
C GLY A 55 -8.34 -18.23 -10.54
N ILE A 56 -8.74 -18.81 -11.67
CA ILE A 56 -9.99 -19.57 -11.77
C ILE A 56 -10.00 -20.81 -10.86
N LEU A 57 -8.84 -21.43 -10.63
CA LEU A 57 -8.75 -22.62 -9.79
C LEU A 57 -9.10 -22.31 -8.33
N GLY A 58 -8.62 -21.18 -7.80
CA GLY A 58 -8.97 -20.78 -6.44
C GLY A 58 -10.40 -20.29 -6.31
N LEU A 59 -10.96 -19.63 -7.34
CA LEU A 59 -12.40 -19.30 -7.34
C LEU A 59 -13.26 -20.58 -7.33
N LEU A 60 -12.92 -21.57 -8.14
CA LEU A 60 -13.64 -22.84 -8.16
C LEU A 60 -13.53 -23.58 -6.81
N ALA A 61 -12.35 -23.60 -6.21
CA ALA A 61 -12.16 -24.17 -4.87
C ALA A 61 -12.98 -23.43 -3.81
N TYR A 62 -13.01 -22.10 -3.86
CA TYR A 62 -13.84 -21.27 -2.98
C TYR A 62 -15.33 -21.61 -3.13
N LEU A 63 -15.86 -21.60 -4.35
CA LEU A 63 -17.27 -21.92 -4.61
C LEU A 63 -17.61 -23.38 -4.24
N PHE A 64 -16.67 -24.30 -4.42
CA PHE A 64 -16.84 -25.70 -4.05
C PHE A 64 -17.13 -25.89 -2.55
N ILE A 65 -16.56 -25.06 -1.68
CA ILE A 65 -16.85 -25.09 -0.23
C ILE A 65 -18.34 -24.78 0.02
N PHE A 66 -18.89 -23.76 -0.65
CA PHE A 66 -20.30 -23.39 -0.51
C PHE A 66 -21.21 -24.46 -1.10
N VAL A 67 -20.90 -24.96 -2.30
CA VAL A 67 -21.65 -26.06 -2.91
C VAL A 67 -21.68 -27.29 -1.99
N SER A 68 -20.55 -27.62 -1.37
CA SER A 68 -20.46 -28.71 -0.40
C SER A 68 -21.32 -28.45 0.84
N ALA A 69 -21.32 -27.22 1.38
CA ALA A 69 -22.15 -26.85 2.52
C ALA A 69 -23.65 -26.94 2.19
N PHE A 70 -24.08 -26.44 1.03
CA PHE A 70 -25.47 -26.58 0.55
C PHE A 70 -25.85 -28.04 0.33
N TYR A 71 -24.94 -28.86 -0.20
CA TYR A 71 -25.16 -30.30 -0.36
C TYR A 71 -25.35 -31.01 1.00
N LEU A 72 -24.54 -30.69 2.00
CA LEU A 72 -24.68 -31.23 3.35
C LEU A 72 -26.00 -30.80 4.00
N LEU A 73 -26.39 -29.52 3.85
CA LEU A 73 -27.69 -29.04 4.33
C LEU A 73 -28.87 -29.74 3.63
N LYS A 74 -28.79 -29.97 2.31
CA LYS A 74 -29.79 -30.73 1.56
C LYS A 74 -29.90 -32.16 2.10
N LYS A 75 -28.77 -32.82 2.36
CA LYS A 75 -28.74 -34.18 2.92
C LYS A 75 -29.36 -34.22 4.32
N TYR A 76 -29.04 -33.25 5.17
CA TYR A 76 -29.62 -33.10 6.51
C TYR A 76 -31.14 -32.86 6.45
N TYR A 77 -31.61 -31.95 5.59
CA TYR A 77 -33.04 -31.68 5.37
C TYR A 77 -33.79 -32.94 4.92
N SER A 78 -33.20 -33.70 4.00
CA SER A 78 -33.82 -34.90 3.41
C SER A 78 -34.05 -36.04 4.41
N LEU A 79 -33.36 -36.03 5.57
CA LEU A 79 -33.59 -37.03 6.61
C LEU A 79 -34.96 -36.89 7.28
N ASN A 80 -35.33 -35.67 7.67
CA ASN A 80 -36.58 -35.36 8.37
C ASN A 80 -37.08 -33.95 7.98
N PRO A 81 -37.72 -33.79 6.80
CA PRO A 81 -38.04 -32.48 6.24
C PRO A 81 -38.83 -31.55 7.18
N LYS A 82 -39.81 -32.08 7.92
CA LYS A 82 -40.64 -31.28 8.85
C LYS A 82 -39.83 -30.74 10.03
N GLN A 83 -38.97 -31.56 10.62
CA GLN A 83 -38.19 -31.20 11.81
C GLN A 83 -36.98 -30.33 11.45
N ASN A 84 -36.32 -30.65 10.33
CA ASN A 84 -35.07 -30.02 9.93
C ASN A 84 -35.27 -28.76 9.06
N PHE A 85 -36.53 -28.41 8.75
CA PHE A 85 -36.89 -27.28 7.89
C PHE A 85 -36.20 -25.98 8.31
N TRP A 86 -36.43 -25.53 9.55
CA TRP A 86 -35.94 -24.22 10.00
C TRP A 86 -34.41 -24.15 10.01
N ILE A 87 -33.75 -25.17 10.53
CA ILE A 87 -32.28 -25.21 10.58
C ILE A 87 -31.70 -25.17 9.16
N ALA A 88 -32.20 -26.01 8.25
CA ALA A 88 -31.69 -26.05 6.88
C ALA A 88 -31.88 -24.71 6.16
N TRP A 89 -33.05 -24.09 6.28
CA TRP A 89 -33.36 -22.83 5.60
C TRP A 89 -32.67 -21.62 6.22
N ILE A 90 -32.53 -21.53 7.54
CA ILE A 90 -31.78 -20.45 8.20
C ILE A 90 -30.33 -20.47 7.72
N PHE A 91 -29.66 -21.63 7.78
CA PHE A 91 -28.26 -21.72 7.38
C PHE A 91 -28.07 -21.59 5.87
N ALA A 92 -28.98 -22.11 5.05
CA ALA A 92 -28.95 -21.87 3.60
C ALA A 92 -29.11 -20.37 3.27
N SER A 93 -30.00 -19.67 3.98
CA SER A 93 -30.20 -18.22 3.80
C SER A 93 -28.98 -17.42 4.25
N LEU A 94 -28.34 -17.80 5.36
CA LEU A 94 -27.10 -17.18 5.83
C LEU A 94 -25.96 -17.35 4.82
N LEU A 95 -25.78 -18.56 4.27
CA LEU A 95 -24.79 -18.81 3.22
C LEU A 95 -25.08 -18.01 1.95
N LEU A 96 -26.36 -17.96 1.53
CA LEU A 96 -26.77 -17.20 0.36
C LEU A 96 -26.53 -15.70 0.56
N PHE A 97 -26.92 -15.16 1.72
CA PHE A 97 -26.69 -13.77 2.06
C PHE A 97 -25.20 -13.43 2.09
N TYR A 98 -24.38 -14.31 2.67
CA TYR A 98 -22.93 -14.18 2.68
C TYR A 98 -22.35 -14.13 1.25
N LEU A 99 -22.82 -14.99 0.33
CA LEU A 99 -22.40 -14.93 -1.07
C LEU A 99 -22.83 -13.62 -1.73
N LEU A 100 -24.06 -13.16 -1.51
CA LEU A 100 -24.55 -11.92 -2.11
C LEU A 100 -23.82 -10.68 -1.59
N GLN A 101 -23.51 -10.58 -0.30
CA GLN A 101 -22.78 -9.44 0.25
C GLN A 101 -21.35 -9.35 -0.30
N ASN A 102 -20.75 -10.47 -0.70
CA ASN A 102 -19.39 -10.57 -1.22
C ASN A 102 -19.24 -10.01 -2.65
N ILE A 103 -20.34 -9.57 -3.28
CA ILE A 103 -20.30 -8.87 -4.57
C ILE A 103 -19.74 -7.44 -4.40
N PRO A 104 -20.29 -6.57 -3.52
CA PRO A 104 -19.71 -5.25 -3.25
C PRO A 104 -18.66 -5.21 -2.13
N LEU A 105 -18.59 -6.25 -1.29
CA LEU A 105 -17.70 -6.32 -0.13
C LEU A 105 -16.57 -7.34 -0.34
N PHE A 106 -15.67 -7.37 0.64
CA PHE A 106 -14.57 -8.31 0.75
C PHE A 106 -14.51 -8.81 2.19
N ASP A 107 -13.90 -9.97 2.39
CA ASP A 107 -13.83 -10.59 3.70
C ASP A 107 -12.81 -9.94 4.63
N THR A 108 -13.10 -10.01 5.92
CA THR A 108 -12.18 -9.61 7.00
C THR A 108 -11.99 -10.79 7.96
N PRO A 109 -10.94 -10.80 8.81
CA PRO A 109 -10.73 -11.87 9.77
C PRO A 109 -11.95 -12.18 10.67
N ALA A 110 -12.74 -11.15 11.02
CA ALA A 110 -13.97 -11.31 11.80
C ALA A 110 -15.04 -12.11 11.02
N ILE A 111 -15.21 -11.82 9.73
CA ILE A 111 -16.16 -12.53 8.87
C ILE A 111 -15.71 -13.99 8.68
N TYR A 112 -14.40 -14.23 8.52
CA TYR A 112 -13.85 -15.58 8.43
C TYR A 112 -14.15 -16.43 9.67
N LEU A 113 -14.01 -15.86 10.87
CA LEU A 113 -14.37 -16.56 12.11
C LEU A 113 -15.83 -17.02 12.10
N MET A 114 -16.74 -16.13 11.69
CA MET A 114 -18.17 -16.42 11.64
C MET A 114 -18.50 -17.49 10.60
N ILE A 115 -18.00 -17.36 9.37
CA ILE A 115 -18.32 -18.30 8.28
C ILE A 115 -17.71 -19.69 8.52
N PHE A 116 -16.50 -19.79 9.08
CA PHE A 116 -15.92 -21.09 9.44
C PHE A 116 -16.67 -21.76 10.59
N THR A 117 -17.21 -20.99 11.52
CA THR A 117 -18.10 -21.52 12.58
C THR A 117 -19.38 -22.09 11.97
N ILE A 118 -19.98 -21.37 11.02
CA ILE A 118 -21.15 -21.85 10.26
C ILE A 118 -20.84 -23.15 9.50
N PHE A 119 -19.73 -23.20 8.76
CA PHE A 119 -19.32 -24.43 8.05
C PHE A 119 -19.09 -25.59 9.01
N SER A 120 -18.46 -25.35 10.15
CA SER A 120 -18.22 -26.38 11.17
C SER A 120 -19.55 -26.92 11.74
N PHE A 121 -20.52 -26.04 11.99
CA PHE A 121 -21.85 -26.44 12.44
C PHE A 121 -22.60 -27.26 11.38
N ILE A 122 -22.58 -26.83 10.11
CA ILE A 122 -23.19 -27.58 9.00
C ILE A 122 -22.53 -28.96 8.85
N ALA A 123 -21.20 -29.03 8.96
CA ALA A 123 -20.48 -30.29 8.92
C ALA A 123 -20.85 -31.22 10.08
N TRP A 124 -21.09 -30.68 11.28
CA TRP A 124 -21.57 -31.43 12.44
C TRP A 124 -22.98 -31.99 12.24
N LEU A 125 -23.88 -31.25 11.57
CA LEU A 125 -25.23 -31.72 11.21
C LEU A 125 -25.22 -32.88 10.18
N SER A 126 -24.09 -33.15 9.53
CA SER A 126 -24.00 -34.23 8.53
C SER A 126 -24.38 -35.59 9.12
N PRO A 127 -25.22 -36.40 8.44
CA PRO A 127 -25.70 -37.68 8.97
C PRO A 127 -24.59 -38.67 9.36
N GLN A 128 -23.44 -38.60 8.68
CA GLN A 128 -22.29 -39.46 8.96
C GLN A 128 -21.62 -39.17 10.32
N ASN A 129 -21.75 -37.94 10.83
CA ASN A 129 -21.19 -37.55 12.12
C ASN A 129 -22.14 -37.92 13.27
N GLN A 130 -23.45 -37.81 13.06
CA GLN A 130 -24.44 -38.17 14.08
C GLN A 130 -24.40 -39.67 14.44
N THR A 131 -24.17 -40.56 13.47
CA THR A 131 -24.05 -42.00 13.74
C THR A 131 -22.72 -42.40 14.38
N LYS A 132 -21.64 -41.63 14.18
CA LYS A 132 -20.29 -41.97 14.69
C LYS A 132 -19.98 -41.45 16.09
N ILE A 133 -20.63 -40.38 16.54
CA ILE A 133 -20.38 -39.80 17.87
C ILE A 133 -20.92 -40.71 18.98
N SER A 134 -21.99 -41.46 18.73
CA SER A 134 -22.62 -42.37 19.70
C SER A 134 -21.81 -43.64 20.02
N GLN A 135 -20.74 -43.95 19.27
CA GLN A 135 -19.98 -45.21 19.40
C GLN A 135 -18.49 -45.03 19.70
N LYS A 136 -18.04 -43.79 19.97
CA LYS A 136 -16.61 -43.53 20.14
C LYS A 136 -16.20 -43.72 21.60
N ASN A 137 -15.58 -44.87 21.88
CA ASN A 137 -14.78 -45.04 23.10
C ASN A 137 -13.76 -43.90 23.19
N ILE A 138 -13.67 -43.25 24.36
CA ILE A 138 -12.67 -42.21 24.62
C ILE A 138 -11.30 -42.90 24.60
N HIS A 139 -10.65 -42.90 23.44
CA HIS A 139 -9.25 -43.27 23.35
C HIS A 139 -8.46 -42.22 24.11
N THR A 140 -7.82 -42.61 25.22
CA THR A 140 -6.76 -41.80 25.81
C THR A 140 -5.71 -41.56 24.73
N LEU A 141 -5.29 -40.31 24.55
CA LEU A 141 -4.26 -39.94 23.60
C LEU A 141 -2.93 -40.56 24.03
N ASN A 142 -2.68 -41.80 23.62
CA ASN A 142 -1.40 -42.45 23.84
C ASN A 142 -0.45 -42.02 22.72
N PHE A 143 0.19 -40.88 22.91
CA PHE A 143 1.15 -40.35 21.94
C PHE A 143 2.37 -41.27 21.88
N ASN A 144 2.54 -41.96 20.75
CA ASN A 144 3.82 -42.60 20.44
C ASN A 144 4.92 -41.55 20.22
N TYR A 145 6.17 -41.97 20.14
CA TYR A 145 7.31 -41.07 19.88
C TYR A 145 7.10 -40.14 18.68
N PHE A 146 6.47 -40.65 17.62
CA PHE A 146 6.14 -39.86 16.43
C PHE A 146 5.10 -38.77 16.72
N GLY A 147 4.08 -39.08 17.52
CA GLY A 147 3.06 -38.14 17.96
C GLY A 147 3.65 -36.99 18.79
N TRP A 148 4.52 -37.29 19.76
CA TRP A 148 5.23 -36.26 20.51
C TRP A 148 6.15 -35.40 19.63
N LEU A 149 6.83 -36.01 18.65
CA LEU A 149 7.64 -35.28 17.69
C LEU A 149 6.79 -34.31 16.85
N THR A 150 5.67 -34.77 16.30
CA THR A 150 4.77 -33.91 15.51
C THR A 150 4.19 -32.77 16.34
N TYR A 151 3.75 -33.03 17.58
CA TYR A 151 3.27 -32.01 18.49
C TYR A 151 4.36 -30.96 18.76
N SER A 152 5.57 -31.40 19.08
CA SER A 152 6.71 -30.51 19.37
C SER A 152 7.04 -29.63 18.16
N LEU A 153 7.05 -30.20 16.95
CA LEU A 153 7.26 -29.45 15.71
C LEU A 153 6.17 -28.39 15.49
N VAL A 154 4.90 -28.73 15.71
CA VAL A 154 3.79 -27.77 15.59
C VAL A 154 3.95 -26.62 16.59
N VAL A 155 4.28 -26.93 17.85
CA VAL A 155 4.54 -25.91 18.88
C VAL A 155 5.70 -25.00 18.48
N ILE A 156 6.81 -25.57 18.00
CA ILE A 156 7.97 -24.81 17.52
C ILE A 156 7.59 -23.89 16.34
N ILE A 157 6.79 -24.40 15.40
CA ILE A 157 6.29 -23.60 14.26
C ILE A 157 5.43 -22.45 14.78
N ILE A 158 4.50 -22.69 15.70
CA ILE A 158 3.63 -21.66 16.27
C ILE A 158 4.47 -20.58 16.97
N ILE A 159 5.44 -20.97 17.80
CA ILE A 159 6.32 -20.03 18.51
C ILE A 159 7.14 -19.22 17.49
N THR A 160 7.71 -19.87 16.49
CA THR A 160 8.52 -19.22 15.45
C THR A 160 7.69 -18.23 14.64
N VAL A 161 6.51 -18.63 14.17
CA VAL A 161 5.60 -17.77 13.40
C VAL A 161 5.13 -16.60 14.26
N SER A 162 4.75 -16.85 15.52
CA SER A 162 4.33 -15.79 16.44
C SER A 162 5.45 -14.79 16.70
N TYR A 163 6.68 -15.26 16.89
CA TYR A 163 7.83 -14.39 17.06
C TYR A 163 8.09 -13.55 15.80
N GLN A 164 8.14 -14.17 14.63
CA GLN A 164 8.49 -13.48 13.38
C GLN A 164 7.42 -12.49 12.89
N TRP A 165 6.14 -12.81 13.08
CA TRP A 165 5.03 -12.05 12.49
C TRP A 165 4.23 -11.20 13.47
N ILE A 166 4.39 -11.43 14.78
CA ILE A 166 3.67 -10.69 15.84
C ILE A 166 4.66 -9.94 16.74
N ILE A 167 5.51 -10.66 17.48
CA ILE A 167 6.34 -10.07 18.54
C ILE A 167 7.40 -9.14 17.95
N LYS A 168 8.15 -9.60 16.95
CA LYS A 168 9.24 -8.83 16.33
C LYS A 168 8.72 -7.56 15.60
N PRO A 169 7.64 -7.61 14.80
CA PRO A 169 7.02 -6.40 14.23
C PRO A 169 6.44 -5.44 15.27
N ALA A 170 5.84 -5.95 16.35
CA ALA A 170 5.36 -5.12 17.45
C ALA A 170 6.52 -4.36 18.12
N TYR A 171 7.62 -5.05 18.40
CA TYR A 171 8.82 -4.43 18.95
C TYR A 171 9.44 -3.41 17.99
N ALA A 172 9.55 -3.72 16.70
CA ALA A 172 10.01 -2.78 15.69
C ALA A 172 9.14 -1.52 15.62
N SER A 173 7.82 -1.69 15.73
CA SER A 173 6.87 -0.57 15.74
C SER A 173 7.04 0.30 16.99
N GLN A 174 7.28 -0.30 18.15
CA GLN A 174 7.58 0.42 19.38
C GLN A 174 8.87 1.25 19.25
N GLN A 175 9.95 0.65 18.73
CA GLN A 175 11.21 1.36 18.46
C GLN A 175 10.99 2.53 17.49
N ALA A 176 10.19 2.35 16.45
CA ALA A 176 9.88 3.42 15.50
C ALA A 176 9.11 4.58 16.16
N ILE A 177 8.11 4.25 17.00
CA ILE A 177 7.34 5.25 17.76
C ILE A 177 8.27 6.09 18.64
N ASP A 178 9.18 5.46 19.37
CA ASP A 178 10.12 6.19 20.22
C ASP A 178 11.08 7.06 19.39
N GLY A 179 11.54 6.55 18.25
CA GLY A 179 12.31 7.34 17.28
C GLY A 179 11.57 8.58 16.77
N PHE A 180 10.27 8.48 16.50
CA PHE A 180 9.44 9.62 16.11
C PHE A 180 9.15 10.59 17.27
N LYS A 181 9.04 10.11 18.51
CA LYS A 181 8.94 10.99 19.69
C LYS A 181 10.19 11.84 19.82
N PHE A 182 11.38 11.25 19.69
CA PHE A 182 12.63 12.01 19.72
C PHE A 182 12.74 13.03 18.57
N TYR A 183 12.23 12.71 17.38
CA TYR A 183 12.13 13.71 16.31
C TYR A 183 11.26 14.90 16.72
N GLN A 184 10.11 14.64 17.35
CA GLN A 184 9.22 15.70 17.85
C GLN A 184 9.86 16.50 18.99
N PHE A 185 10.66 15.87 19.85
CA PHE A 185 11.44 16.60 20.86
C PHE A 185 12.47 17.51 20.20
N ALA A 186 13.14 17.04 19.14
CA ALA A 186 14.03 17.89 18.36
C ALA A 186 13.31 19.10 17.77
N SER A 187 12.09 18.92 17.24
CA SER A 187 11.32 20.03 16.67
C SER A 187 10.83 21.05 17.71
N LYS A 188 10.64 20.63 18.97
CA LYS A 188 10.18 21.49 20.08
C LYS A 188 11.32 22.09 20.91
N ALA A 189 12.54 21.60 20.75
CA ALA A 189 13.70 22.05 21.50
C ALA A 189 13.98 23.55 21.25
N LYS A 190 14.35 24.25 22.32
CA LYS A 190 14.60 25.70 22.27
C LYS A 190 16.01 26.05 21.79
N ASP A 191 16.95 25.15 22.01
CA ASP A 191 18.38 25.30 21.70
C ASP A 191 18.89 24.23 20.71
N GLU A 192 20.07 24.49 20.15
CA GLU A 192 20.69 23.64 19.13
C GLU A 192 21.20 22.32 19.69
N ASN A 193 21.76 22.30 20.90
CA ASN A 193 22.35 21.10 21.48
C ASN A 193 21.27 20.05 21.77
N SER A 194 20.16 20.46 22.37
CA SER A 194 18.99 19.60 22.60
C SER A 194 18.38 19.08 21.30
N SER A 195 18.32 19.94 20.26
CA SER A 195 17.84 19.56 18.93
C SER A 195 18.75 18.50 18.30
N ASN A 196 20.07 18.71 18.33
CA ASN A 196 21.08 17.80 17.80
C ASN A 196 21.05 16.44 18.51
N LEU A 197 20.97 16.43 19.85
CA LEU A 197 20.89 15.21 20.65
C LEU A 197 19.62 14.42 20.32
N SER A 198 18.47 15.10 20.28
CA SER A 198 17.18 14.48 19.98
C SER A 198 17.13 13.88 18.57
N LEU A 199 17.75 14.53 17.57
CA LEU A 199 17.86 13.95 16.22
C LEU A 199 18.74 12.68 16.21
N LYS A 200 19.83 12.64 16.98
CA LYS A 200 20.69 11.45 17.09
C LYS A 200 19.95 10.29 17.74
N GLU A 201 19.21 10.54 18.81
CA GLU A 201 18.38 9.52 19.46
C GLU A 201 17.25 9.05 18.52
N SER A 202 16.59 9.98 17.82
CA SER A 202 15.60 9.64 16.79
C SER A 202 16.19 8.70 15.73
N GLN A 203 17.38 9.02 15.22
CA GLN A 203 18.07 8.17 14.26
C GLN A 203 18.36 6.79 14.86
N ARG A 204 18.88 6.70 16.08
CA ARG A 204 19.24 5.43 16.74
C ARG A 204 18.04 4.49 16.85
N TYR A 205 16.92 4.98 17.34
CA TYR A 205 15.69 4.19 17.50
C TYR A 205 15.10 3.75 16.15
N LEU A 206 15.09 4.65 15.15
CA LEU A 206 14.62 4.31 13.82
C LEU A 206 15.55 3.32 13.10
N ASP A 207 16.87 3.44 13.28
CA ASP A 207 17.84 2.48 12.77
C ASP A 207 17.60 1.09 13.38
N HIS A 208 17.34 1.02 14.68
CA HIS A 208 17.01 -0.23 15.35
C HIS A 208 15.70 -0.82 14.85
N ALA A 209 14.66 0.00 14.70
CA ALA A 209 13.38 -0.44 14.14
C ALA A 209 13.54 -1.05 12.75
N LEU A 210 14.30 -0.37 11.87
CA LEU A 210 14.54 -0.83 10.50
C LEU A 210 15.44 -2.06 10.43
N SER A 211 16.40 -2.20 11.34
CA SER A 211 17.33 -3.35 11.37
C SER A 211 16.66 -4.67 11.74
N LEU A 212 15.50 -4.61 12.41
CA LEU A 212 14.66 -5.78 12.69
C LEU A 212 14.04 -6.37 11.42
N ASN A 213 14.13 -5.70 10.27
CA ASN A 213 13.74 -6.21 8.96
C ASN A 213 12.31 -6.81 8.98
N THR A 214 11.33 -6.02 9.40
CA THR A 214 9.92 -6.46 9.47
C THR A 214 9.12 -5.92 8.30
N TYR A 215 7.95 -6.51 8.02
CA TYR A 215 7.04 -6.02 6.98
C TYR A 215 6.53 -4.59 7.23
N GLY A 216 6.71 -4.04 8.44
CA GLY A 216 6.35 -2.67 8.79
C GLY A 216 7.36 -1.61 8.34
N ASN A 217 8.57 -2.00 7.90
CA ASN A 217 9.62 -1.05 7.48
C ASN A 217 9.16 -0.04 6.40
N PRO A 218 8.39 -0.43 5.36
CA PRO A 218 7.86 0.50 4.37
C PRO A 218 6.97 1.61 4.97
N GLU A 219 6.23 1.31 6.03
CA GLU A 219 5.41 2.30 6.73
C GLU A 219 6.27 3.28 7.53
N ILE A 220 7.29 2.77 8.22
CA ILE A 220 8.25 3.59 8.97
C ILE A 220 8.92 4.63 8.05
N ILE A 221 9.41 4.20 6.88
CA ILE A 221 10.05 5.14 5.94
C ILE A 221 9.06 6.14 5.32
N LYS A 222 7.78 5.78 5.17
CA LYS A 222 6.72 6.66 4.68
C LYS A 222 6.48 7.78 5.69
N ILE A 223 6.32 7.42 6.97
CA ILE A 223 6.13 8.38 8.07
C ILE A 223 7.37 9.28 8.20
N LEU A 224 8.57 8.69 8.19
CA LEU A 224 9.83 9.43 8.23
C LEU A 224 9.93 10.46 7.10
N SER A 225 9.60 10.08 5.86
CA SER A 225 9.62 10.99 4.72
C SER A 225 8.67 12.18 4.90
N SER A 226 7.51 11.97 5.55
CA SER A 226 6.58 13.05 5.87
C SER A 226 7.15 14.00 6.93
N TYR A 227 7.81 13.47 7.95
CA TYR A 227 8.41 14.25 9.03
C TYR A 227 9.55 15.15 8.51
N LEU A 228 10.36 14.61 7.60
CA LEU A 228 11.52 15.29 7.03
C LEU A 228 11.17 16.56 6.23
N ASN A 229 9.94 16.69 5.73
CA ASN A 229 9.48 17.94 5.09
C ASN A 229 9.56 19.15 6.02
N ASN A 230 9.55 18.95 7.34
CA ASN A 230 9.65 20.00 8.35
C ASN A 230 11.04 20.07 9.02
N LEU A 231 12.04 19.34 8.52
CA LEU A 231 13.38 19.29 9.13
C LEU A 231 14.03 20.68 9.20
N ASP A 232 13.75 21.56 8.23
CA ASP A 232 14.31 22.92 8.20
C ASP A 232 13.87 23.75 9.42
N GLN A 233 12.69 23.46 9.99
CA GLN A 233 12.14 24.14 11.17
C GLN A 233 12.83 23.72 12.47
N ILE A 234 13.51 22.57 12.49
CA ILE A 234 14.23 22.08 13.67
C ILE A 234 15.46 22.94 13.89
N LYS A 235 15.72 23.40 15.12
CA LYS A 235 16.87 24.25 15.45
C LYS A 235 18.19 23.47 15.57
N ALA A 236 18.40 22.45 14.74
CA ALA A 236 19.63 21.67 14.70
C ALA A 236 20.67 22.28 13.76
N SER A 237 21.94 21.95 13.98
CA SER A 237 23.03 22.37 13.11
C SER A 237 22.83 21.89 11.67
N ALA A 238 23.30 22.66 10.69
CA ALA A 238 23.23 22.26 9.28
C ALA A 238 23.93 20.91 9.01
N LYS A 239 25.04 20.65 9.74
CA LYS A 239 25.78 19.39 9.68
C LYS A 239 24.95 18.19 10.14
N GLU A 240 24.26 18.31 11.28
CA GLU A 240 23.42 17.22 11.80
C GLU A 240 22.18 17.00 10.93
N LYS A 241 21.54 18.06 10.43
CA LYS A 241 20.44 17.95 9.45
C LYS A 241 20.89 17.20 8.19
N GLN A 242 22.05 17.55 7.63
CA GLN A 242 22.59 16.89 6.45
C GLN A 242 22.92 15.41 6.71
N LYS A 243 23.48 15.09 7.88
CA LYS A 243 23.74 13.71 8.30
C LYS A 243 22.44 12.90 8.39
N TYR A 244 21.42 13.47 9.04
CA TYR A 244 20.11 12.83 9.20
C TYR A 244 19.42 12.60 7.84
N LEU A 245 19.47 13.59 6.92
CA LEU A 245 18.95 13.43 5.56
C LEU A 245 19.70 12.36 4.75
N GLY A 246 21.03 12.32 4.86
CA GLY A 246 21.85 11.31 4.17
C GLY A 246 21.56 9.90 4.66
N TRP A 247 21.41 9.74 5.98
CA TRP A 247 20.96 8.50 6.61
C TRP A 247 19.57 8.10 6.12
N ALA A 248 18.59 9.01 6.22
CA ALA A 248 17.22 8.73 5.81
C ALA A 248 17.15 8.31 4.34
N ASN A 249 17.87 8.99 3.45
CA ASN A 249 17.96 8.60 2.04
C ASN A 249 18.45 7.16 1.86
N LYS A 250 19.52 6.77 2.57
CA LYS A 250 20.08 5.42 2.51
C LYS A 250 19.08 4.38 3.02
N SER A 251 18.41 4.67 4.13
CA SER A 251 17.42 3.80 4.77
C SER A 251 16.17 3.62 3.93
N ILE A 252 15.65 4.69 3.31
CA ILE A 252 14.52 4.64 2.38
C ILE A 252 14.87 3.79 1.16
N ILE A 253 16.03 4.02 0.53
CA ILE A 253 16.47 3.22 -0.63
C ILE A 253 16.58 1.74 -0.28
N LYS A 254 17.27 1.42 0.83
CA LYS A 254 17.43 0.04 1.28
C LYS A 254 16.07 -0.63 1.49
N THR A 255 15.16 0.05 2.18
CA THR A 255 13.81 -0.49 2.47
C THR A 255 13.02 -0.76 1.20
N ILE A 256 13.06 0.14 0.21
CA ILE A 256 12.37 -0.04 -1.07
C ILE A 256 12.97 -1.22 -1.85
N GLN A 257 14.29 -1.38 -1.83
CA GLN A 257 14.97 -2.51 -2.48
C GLN A 257 14.62 -3.86 -1.81
N THR A 258 14.41 -3.88 -0.50
CA THR A 258 14.10 -5.11 0.24
C THR A 258 12.63 -5.50 0.20
N TYR A 259 11.69 -4.56 0.37
CA TYR A 259 10.30 -4.90 0.72
C TYR A 259 9.29 -4.75 -0.40
N SER A 260 9.58 -4.01 -1.46
CA SER A 260 8.88 -4.10 -2.74
C SER A 260 9.31 -2.96 -3.65
N SER A 261 9.88 -3.37 -4.79
CA SER A 261 9.90 -2.54 -5.99
C SER A 261 8.51 -2.30 -6.54
N ASP A 262 7.47 -3.01 -6.08
CA ASP A 262 6.19 -3.16 -6.81
C ASP A 262 5.06 -2.24 -6.32
N ASP A 263 5.29 -1.47 -5.24
CA ASP A 263 4.41 -0.40 -4.82
C ASP A 263 4.92 0.97 -5.30
N ALA A 264 4.18 1.56 -6.24
CA ALA A 264 4.45 2.87 -6.79
C ALA A 264 4.48 3.99 -5.73
N ARG A 265 3.80 3.83 -4.58
CA ARG A 265 3.80 4.81 -3.47
C ARG A 265 5.21 5.08 -2.97
N TYR A 266 5.96 4.03 -2.66
CA TYR A 266 7.26 4.20 -2.02
C TYR A 266 8.26 4.84 -2.97
N ILE A 267 8.19 4.52 -4.26
CA ILE A 267 8.99 5.17 -5.31
C ILE A 267 8.65 6.65 -5.44
N ILE A 268 7.36 7.01 -5.46
CA ILE A 268 6.93 8.42 -5.51
C ILE A 268 7.44 9.17 -4.28
N THR A 269 7.33 8.56 -3.10
CA THR A 269 7.77 9.14 -1.82
C THR A 269 9.28 9.36 -1.80
N LEU A 270 10.08 8.35 -2.16
CA LEU A 270 11.54 8.46 -2.21
C LEU A 270 11.98 9.54 -3.20
N VAL A 271 11.46 9.51 -4.43
CA VAL A 271 11.87 10.48 -5.45
C VAL A 271 11.41 11.89 -5.07
N GLY A 272 10.21 12.03 -4.51
CA GLY A 272 9.72 13.29 -3.95
C GLY A 272 10.64 13.83 -2.85
N PHE A 273 11.05 12.96 -1.92
CA PHE A 273 12.00 13.28 -0.86
C PHE A 273 13.36 13.74 -1.45
N GLN A 274 13.88 13.03 -2.45
CA GLN A 274 15.13 13.41 -3.12
C GLN A 274 15.04 14.76 -3.83
N ILE A 275 13.91 15.04 -4.50
CA ILE A 275 13.65 16.33 -5.12
C ILE A 275 13.61 17.44 -4.05
N THR A 276 12.93 17.23 -2.93
CA THR A 276 12.80 18.24 -1.88
C THR A 276 14.15 18.60 -1.26
N HIS A 277 14.93 17.59 -0.85
CA HIS A 277 16.12 17.83 -0.02
C HIS A 277 17.44 17.82 -0.80
N PHE A 278 17.47 17.24 -2.00
CA PHE A 278 18.71 17.03 -2.76
C PHE A 278 18.67 17.57 -4.19
N ARG A 279 17.71 18.44 -4.56
CA ARG A 279 17.59 19.03 -5.92
C ARG A 279 18.88 19.62 -6.49
N ASN A 280 19.75 20.18 -5.66
CA ASN A 280 21.00 20.79 -6.11
C ASN A 280 22.14 19.77 -6.29
N ASN A 281 21.94 18.52 -5.90
CA ASN A 281 22.95 17.48 -5.98
C ASN A 281 22.74 16.60 -7.22
N LYS A 282 23.65 16.74 -8.20
CA LYS A 282 23.59 16.00 -9.48
C LYS A 282 23.53 14.48 -9.29
N LYS A 283 24.25 13.93 -8.30
CA LYS A 283 24.28 12.48 -8.04
C LYS A 283 22.93 11.96 -7.57
N PHE A 284 22.27 12.68 -6.66
CA PHE A 284 20.93 12.30 -6.18
C PHE A 284 19.87 12.47 -7.26
N MET A 285 19.95 13.50 -8.10
CA MET A 285 19.00 13.65 -9.20
C MET A 285 19.17 12.56 -10.27
N ALA A 286 20.40 12.16 -10.60
CA ALA A 286 20.64 11.03 -11.50
C ALA A 286 20.12 9.70 -10.90
N GLN A 287 20.29 9.50 -9.59
CA GLN A 287 19.72 8.34 -8.89
C GLN A 287 18.19 8.35 -8.93
N ALA A 288 17.55 9.50 -8.66
CA ALA A 288 16.10 9.67 -8.71
C ALA A 288 15.53 9.33 -10.10
N GLU A 289 16.18 9.79 -11.16
CA GLU A 289 15.77 9.52 -12.55
C GLU A 289 15.88 8.03 -12.87
N ARG A 290 16.99 7.40 -12.51
CA ARG A 290 17.18 5.96 -12.73
C ARG A 290 16.10 5.14 -12.01
N ILE A 291 15.84 5.46 -10.74
CA ILE A 291 14.83 4.77 -9.92
C ILE A 291 13.46 4.93 -10.56
N ILE A 292 13.03 6.17 -10.84
CA ILE A 292 11.67 6.39 -11.34
C ILE A 292 11.45 5.78 -12.72
N LEU A 293 12.44 5.85 -13.64
CA LEU A 293 12.37 5.24 -14.96
C LEU A 293 12.23 3.71 -14.87
N SER A 294 13.03 3.07 -14.00
CA SER A 294 12.95 1.61 -13.79
C SER A 294 11.60 1.14 -13.24
N SER A 295 10.90 2.03 -12.52
CA SER A 295 9.59 1.76 -11.89
C SER A 295 8.40 2.20 -12.74
N MET A 296 8.59 2.92 -13.86
CA MET A 296 7.47 3.43 -14.66
C MET A 296 6.56 2.32 -15.22
N LYS A 297 7.13 1.14 -15.50
CA LYS A 297 6.37 -0.04 -15.97
C LYS A 297 5.28 -0.48 -14.99
N MET A 298 5.43 -0.16 -13.70
CA MET A 298 4.48 -0.55 -12.66
C MET A 298 3.23 0.33 -12.64
N SER A 299 3.34 1.59 -13.05
CA SER A 299 2.20 2.52 -13.05
C SER A 299 2.37 3.60 -14.13
N PRO A 300 2.36 3.20 -15.43
CA PRO A 300 2.74 4.08 -16.54
C PRO A 300 1.75 5.22 -16.77
N LYS A 301 0.51 5.09 -16.29
CA LYS A 301 -0.57 6.07 -16.46
C LYS A 301 -0.76 6.97 -15.23
N ARG A 302 0.12 6.87 -14.22
CA ARG A 302 0.07 7.67 -12.99
C ARG A 302 0.75 9.03 -13.15
N PRO A 303 0.03 10.16 -13.09
CA PRO A 303 0.62 11.48 -13.32
C PRO A 303 1.71 11.87 -12.32
N GLU A 304 1.65 11.38 -11.08
CA GLU A 304 2.65 11.63 -10.04
C GLU A 304 4.04 11.12 -10.43
N MET A 305 4.11 9.97 -11.12
CA MET A 305 5.38 9.42 -11.63
C MET A 305 6.00 10.34 -12.68
N TRP A 306 5.21 10.75 -13.66
CA TRP A 306 5.64 11.68 -14.70
C TRP A 306 6.02 13.06 -14.14
N ARG A 307 5.29 13.53 -13.12
CA ARG A 307 5.58 14.79 -12.43
C ARG A 307 6.91 14.72 -11.70
N ASN A 308 7.16 13.65 -10.95
CA ASN A 308 8.42 13.48 -10.24
C ASN A 308 9.59 13.34 -11.24
N LEU A 309 9.43 12.57 -12.32
CA LEU A 309 10.45 12.49 -13.39
C LEU A 309 10.74 13.87 -13.97
N ALA A 310 9.69 14.64 -14.30
CA ALA A 310 9.85 15.98 -14.84
C ALA A 310 10.64 16.88 -13.89
N TRP A 311 10.32 16.89 -12.60
CA TRP A 311 11.05 17.71 -11.64
C TRP A 311 12.50 17.28 -11.49
N THR A 312 12.76 15.98 -11.45
CA THR A 312 14.11 15.44 -11.48
C THR A 312 14.88 15.89 -12.73
N GLN A 313 14.24 15.92 -13.91
CA GLN A 313 14.83 16.40 -15.16
C GLN A 313 15.07 17.92 -15.15
N VAL A 314 14.14 18.72 -14.60
CA VAL A 314 14.32 20.18 -14.41
C VAL A 314 15.59 20.46 -13.61
N PHE A 315 15.78 19.78 -12.47
CA PHE A 315 16.95 19.99 -11.62
C PHE A 315 18.25 19.46 -12.22
N GLN A 316 18.17 18.56 -13.20
CA GLN A 316 19.31 18.15 -14.04
C GLN A 316 19.57 19.06 -15.23
N LYS A 317 18.76 20.11 -15.45
CA LYS A 317 18.79 20.97 -16.64
C LYS A 317 18.44 20.25 -17.96
N LYS A 318 17.75 19.11 -17.89
CA LYS A 318 17.22 18.36 -19.05
C LYS A 318 15.88 18.97 -19.49
N ASN A 319 15.97 20.19 -20.03
CA ASN A 319 14.80 21.06 -20.23
C ASN A 319 13.78 20.48 -21.22
N LYS A 320 14.23 19.88 -22.34
CA LYS A 320 13.32 19.34 -23.36
C LYS A 320 12.53 18.15 -22.83
N GLU A 321 13.23 17.24 -22.14
CA GLU A 321 12.69 16.04 -21.53
C GLU A 321 11.72 16.38 -20.40
N ALA A 322 12.08 17.34 -19.54
CA ALA A 322 11.21 17.81 -18.46
C ALA A 322 9.85 18.30 -18.98
N ILE A 323 9.84 19.10 -20.05
CA ILE A 323 8.60 19.59 -20.66
C ILE A 323 7.80 18.46 -21.31
N GLN A 324 8.46 17.49 -21.95
CA GLN A 324 7.78 16.30 -22.49
C GLN A 324 7.09 15.49 -21.38
N SER A 325 7.79 15.26 -20.26
CA SER A 325 7.24 14.59 -19.08
C SER A 325 6.04 15.37 -18.49
N LEU A 326 6.11 16.70 -18.39
CA LEU A 326 4.98 17.52 -17.94
C LEU A 326 3.79 17.51 -18.91
N LYS A 327 4.04 17.46 -20.22
CA LYS A 327 2.96 17.27 -21.21
C LYS A 327 2.26 15.91 -21.02
N LYS A 328 2.99 14.85 -20.64
CA LYS A 328 2.38 13.57 -20.24
C LYS A 328 1.53 13.72 -18.97
N VAL A 329 1.98 14.50 -17.97
CA VAL A 329 1.16 14.81 -16.77
C VAL A 329 -0.16 15.45 -17.17
N VAL A 330 -0.16 16.43 -18.08
CA VAL A 330 -1.40 17.07 -18.59
C VAL A 330 -2.30 16.08 -19.31
N LYS A 331 -1.74 15.19 -20.14
CA LYS A 331 -2.52 14.17 -20.87
C LYS A 331 -3.16 13.12 -19.95
N LEU A 332 -2.49 12.74 -18.86
CA LEU A 332 -2.90 11.65 -17.98
C LEU A 332 -3.74 12.11 -16.76
N SER A 333 -3.70 13.40 -16.43
CA SER A 333 -4.38 13.94 -15.25
C SER A 333 -5.88 14.12 -15.50
N SER A 334 -6.71 13.68 -14.54
CA SER A 334 -8.12 14.07 -14.42
C SER A 334 -8.32 15.47 -13.85
N HIS A 335 -7.24 16.08 -13.34
CA HIS A 335 -7.24 17.41 -12.75
C HIS A 335 -6.47 18.37 -13.68
N PRO A 336 -7.11 18.87 -14.75
CA PRO A 336 -6.43 19.66 -15.78
C PRO A 336 -5.87 20.96 -15.22
N ALA A 337 -6.55 21.58 -14.26
CA ALA A 337 -6.12 22.83 -13.64
C ALA A 337 -4.75 22.70 -12.95
N LYS A 338 -4.60 21.67 -12.10
CA LYS A 338 -3.35 21.36 -11.39
C LYS A 338 -2.24 20.90 -12.35
N ALA A 339 -2.58 20.13 -13.38
CA ALA A 339 -1.60 19.67 -14.35
C ALA A 339 -1.03 20.82 -15.21
N LYS A 340 -1.88 21.74 -15.67
CA LYS A 340 -1.46 22.95 -16.40
C LYS A 340 -0.61 23.88 -15.53
N TYR A 341 -0.91 23.98 -14.23
CA TYR A 341 -0.04 24.68 -13.29
C TYR A 341 1.36 24.09 -13.24
N PHE A 342 1.50 22.76 -13.12
CA PHE A 342 2.82 22.12 -13.14
C PHE A 342 3.54 22.32 -14.48
N LEU A 343 2.83 22.26 -15.61
CA LEU A 343 3.43 22.57 -16.92
C LEU A 343 3.92 24.03 -16.99
N GLY A 344 3.13 24.98 -16.52
CA GLY A 344 3.51 26.40 -16.45
C GLY A 344 4.73 26.63 -15.56
N LEU A 345 4.80 25.96 -14.41
CA LEU A 345 6.00 25.96 -13.57
C LEU A 345 7.21 25.39 -14.31
N GLY A 346 7.07 24.27 -15.01
CA GLY A 346 8.16 23.70 -15.80
C GLY A 346 8.67 24.64 -16.87
N TYR A 347 7.78 25.32 -17.59
CA TYR A 347 8.17 26.36 -18.55
C TYR A 347 8.92 27.51 -17.87
N TYR A 348 8.46 27.95 -16.69
CA TYR A 348 9.13 28.99 -15.92
C TYR A 348 10.55 28.58 -15.51
N PHE A 349 10.72 27.39 -14.92
CA PHE A 349 12.03 26.88 -14.49
C PHE A 349 12.99 26.58 -15.65
N THR A 350 12.47 26.37 -16.86
CA THR A 350 13.28 26.14 -18.07
C THR A 350 13.50 27.40 -18.91
N GLY A 351 13.05 28.58 -18.45
CA GLY A 351 13.26 29.87 -19.10
C GLY A 351 12.26 30.23 -20.21
N GLN A 352 11.22 29.42 -20.43
CA GLN A 352 10.21 29.63 -21.47
C GLN A 352 9.05 30.51 -20.95
N ASN A 353 9.36 31.76 -20.61
CA ASN A 353 8.45 32.66 -19.87
C ASN A 353 7.08 32.90 -20.55
N ASN A 354 7.05 33.06 -21.87
CA ASN A 354 5.78 33.27 -22.61
C ASN A 354 4.85 32.05 -22.50
N LEU A 355 5.41 30.85 -22.65
CA LEU A 355 4.67 29.59 -22.50
C LEU A 355 4.27 29.34 -21.04
N ALA A 356 5.12 29.75 -20.09
CA ALA A 356 4.82 29.69 -18.66
C ALA A 356 3.59 30.53 -18.33
N LYS A 357 3.57 31.80 -18.75
CA LYS A 357 2.44 32.72 -18.54
C LYS A 357 1.15 32.14 -19.12
N LYS A 358 1.17 31.70 -20.38
CA LYS A 358 0.01 31.08 -21.05
C LYS A 358 -0.53 29.86 -20.28
N ALA A 359 0.34 28.92 -19.91
CA ALA A 359 -0.07 27.71 -19.19
C ALA A 359 -0.62 28.02 -17.78
N LEU A 360 -0.03 28.99 -17.08
CA LEU A 360 -0.50 29.46 -15.78
C LEU A 360 -1.86 30.17 -15.89
N GLU A 361 -2.07 30.99 -16.92
CA GLU A 361 -3.37 31.64 -17.19
C GLU A 361 -4.46 30.61 -17.46
N GLU A 362 -4.18 29.60 -18.28
CA GLU A 362 -5.12 28.50 -18.53
C GLU A 362 -5.46 27.74 -17.24
N SER A 363 -4.47 27.53 -16.35
CA SER A 363 -4.70 26.93 -15.03
C SER A 363 -5.54 27.83 -14.12
N ALA A 364 -5.28 29.15 -14.14
CA ALA A 364 -6.01 30.14 -13.36
C ALA A 364 -7.48 30.29 -13.81
N LYS A 365 -7.75 30.20 -15.12
CA LYS A 365 -9.11 30.16 -15.71
C LYS A 365 -9.90 28.95 -15.21
N LEU A 366 -9.22 27.83 -14.95
CA LEU A 366 -9.80 26.64 -14.30
C LEU A 366 -9.88 26.77 -12.76
N ASN A 367 -9.85 27.99 -12.23
CA ASN A 367 -9.97 28.32 -10.81
C ASN A 367 -8.91 27.72 -9.88
N TYR A 368 -7.74 27.35 -10.40
CA TYR A 368 -6.63 26.88 -9.55
C TYR A 368 -5.94 28.04 -8.82
N LYS A 369 -6.21 28.18 -7.52
CA LYS A 369 -5.70 29.28 -6.68
C LYS A 369 -4.17 29.46 -6.75
N PRO A 370 -3.33 28.39 -6.69
CA PRO A 370 -1.88 28.55 -6.78
C PRO A 370 -1.40 29.21 -8.08
N ALA A 371 -2.07 28.95 -9.20
CA ALA A 371 -1.75 29.59 -10.48
C ALA A 371 -2.06 31.10 -10.45
N LYS A 372 -3.23 31.48 -9.92
CA LYS A 372 -3.61 32.90 -9.73
C LYS A 372 -2.59 33.64 -8.87
N THR A 373 -2.15 33.03 -7.76
CA THR A 373 -1.15 33.61 -6.86
C THR A 373 0.21 33.78 -7.54
N LEU A 374 0.65 32.79 -8.32
CA LEU A 374 1.94 32.85 -9.00
C LEU A 374 1.94 33.90 -10.13
N LEU A 375 0.88 33.97 -10.94
CA LEU A 375 0.75 35.00 -11.99
C LEU A 375 0.86 36.41 -11.42
N LYS A 376 0.12 36.72 -10.34
CA LYS A 376 0.21 38.02 -9.66
C LYS A 376 1.63 38.35 -9.20
N LYS A 377 2.39 37.35 -8.71
CA LYS A 377 3.80 37.53 -8.33
C LYS A 377 4.70 37.80 -9.53
N LEU A 378 4.48 37.12 -10.65
CA LEU A 378 5.24 37.32 -11.88
C LEU A 378 4.98 38.70 -12.49
N GLU A 379 3.72 39.14 -12.53
CA GLU A 379 3.30 40.45 -13.04
C GLU A 379 3.87 41.62 -12.23
N LYS A 380 3.85 41.52 -10.89
CA LYS A 380 4.49 42.50 -10.01
C LYS A 380 6.00 42.62 -10.24
N LYS A 381 6.66 41.53 -10.61
CA LYS A 381 8.10 41.50 -10.86
C LYS A 381 8.47 42.10 -12.23
N THR A 382 7.54 42.08 -13.18
CA THR A 382 7.72 42.68 -14.52
C THR A 382 7.29 44.14 -14.58
N GLY A 383 6.39 44.61 -13.71
CA GLY A 383 5.96 46.02 -13.65
C GLY A 383 6.86 46.96 -12.84
N ASN A 384 7.89 46.43 -12.17
CA ASN A 384 8.91 47.18 -11.41
C ASN A 384 10.26 47.28 -12.16
N LYS A 385 10.24 47.08 -13.48
CA LYS A 385 11.34 47.35 -14.42
C LYS A 385 10.83 48.32 -15.46
#